data_AF-A0A969M442-F1
#
_entry.id   AF-A0A969M442-F1
#
_cell.length_a   1.000
_cell.length_b   1.000
_cell.length_c   1.000
_cell.angle_alpha   90.00
_cell.angle_beta   90.00
_cell.angle_gamma   90.00
#
_symmetry.space_group_name_H-M   'P 1'
#
loop_
_entity.id
_entity.type
_entity.pdbx_description
1 polymer ?
#
loop_
_entity_poly.entity_id
_entity_poly.type
_entity_poly.pdbx_seq_one_letter_code
_entity_poly.pdbx_strand_id
1 'polypeptide(L)'
;MLSMTKPVAGTVPLSPGIVDDEMINGALAQVLASGRLRSAVQLRRFLSFVVEESLAGRGDKLKAYTIATRALGRSSDFDPGKDPIVRVEATRLRAALTAYYADEGRDALLRFHMLPGSYRPLVELRDALSITVVEATPQFLPPEAEPAAVAPVAALPDRTQRLALWMAGAALACSVISAGLLGYGIHVLNQHKVRDHVVSDPRGAAAETRPAPGAPALATR
;
A
#
# COMPACT_ATOMS: atom_id res chain seq x y z
N MET A 1 -38.08 -14.06 9.12
CA MET A 1 -36.75 -14.70 9.15
C MET A 1 -35.69 -13.61 9.12
N LEU A 2 -35.27 -13.11 10.30
CA LEU A 2 -34.21 -12.12 10.43
C LEU A 2 -32.88 -12.87 10.57
N SER A 3 -32.03 -12.82 9.53
CA SER A 3 -30.68 -13.37 9.59
C SER A 3 -29.81 -12.52 10.50
N MET A 4 -29.35 -13.14 11.59
CA MET A 4 -28.35 -12.63 12.52
C MET A 4 -26.98 -12.51 11.82
N THR A 5 -26.56 -11.28 11.56
CA THR A 5 -25.15 -10.96 11.30
C THR A 5 -24.40 -10.99 12.64
N LYS A 6 -23.40 -11.88 12.74
CA LYS A 6 -22.46 -11.91 13.87
C LYS A 6 -21.75 -10.56 14.01
N PRO A 7 -21.66 -9.98 15.21
CA PRO A 7 -20.84 -8.79 15.42
C PRO A 7 -19.35 -9.17 15.30
N VAL A 8 -18.62 -8.45 14.44
CA VAL A 8 -17.17 -8.39 14.50
C VAL A 8 -16.82 -7.64 15.79
N ALA A 9 -16.21 -8.36 16.74
CA ALA A 9 -15.73 -7.78 17.99
C ALA A 9 -14.82 -6.57 17.68
N GLY A 10 -15.24 -5.39 18.13
CA GLY A 10 -14.51 -4.12 17.96
C GLY A 10 -15.19 -3.07 17.08
N THR A 11 -16.27 -3.39 16.35
CA THR A 11 -17.02 -2.37 15.59
C THR A 11 -18.17 -1.86 16.44
N VAL A 12 -17.96 -0.76 17.18
CA VAL A 12 -19.08 -0.05 17.81
C VAL A 12 -19.84 0.66 16.68
N PRO A 13 -21.12 0.35 16.43
CA PRO A 13 -21.94 1.18 15.56
C PRO A 13 -22.06 2.55 16.23
N LEU A 14 -21.46 3.55 15.61
CA LEU A 14 -21.34 4.91 16.13
C LEU A 14 -22.76 5.47 16.38
N SER A 15 -23.11 5.68 17.65
CA SER A 15 -24.30 6.46 17.99
C SER A 15 -24.11 7.90 17.46
N PRO A 16 -25.05 8.44 16.67
CA PRO A 16 -24.99 9.82 16.23
C PRO A 16 -25.09 10.72 17.46
N GLY A 17 -23.97 11.30 17.89
CA GLY A 17 -23.92 12.17 19.06
C GLY A 17 -22.57 12.24 19.78
N ILE A 18 -21.68 11.23 19.61
CA ILE A 18 -20.37 11.23 20.28
C ILE A 18 -19.22 11.61 19.34
N VAL A 19 -19.37 11.35 18.03
CA VAL A 19 -18.40 11.70 17.00
C VAL A 19 -19.12 12.48 15.91
N ASP A 20 -18.78 13.76 15.77
CA ASP A 20 -19.31 14.64 14.73
C ASP A 20 -18.29 14.85 13.60
N ASP A 21 -18.75 15.47 12.51
CA ASP A 21 -17.92 15.77 11.35
C ASP A 21 -16.76 16.70 11.69
N GLU A 22 -16.91 17.59 12.67
CA GLU A 22 -15.87 18.53 13.10
C GLU A 22 -14.71 17.81 13.80
N MET A 23 -15.02 16.88 14.70
CA MET A 23 -14.01 16.01 15.34
C MET A 23 -13.28 15.16 14.30
N ILE A 24 -13.98 14.60 13.32
CA ILE A 24 -13.37 13.80 12.25
C ILE A 24 -12.43 14.66 11.40
N ASN A 25 -12.86 15.87 11.01
CA ASN A 25 -12.02 16.79 10.24
C ASN A 25 -10.81 17.28 11.04
N GLY A 26 -10.98 17.53 12.35
CA GLY A 26 -9.87 17.87 13.25
C GLY A 26 -8.84 16.74 13.36
N ALA A 27 -9.28 15.50 13.54
CA ALA A 27 -8.41 14.32 13.56
C ALA A 27 -7.71 14.12 12.20
N LEU A 28 -8.41 14.32 11.10
CA LEU A 28 -7.84 14.26 9.76
C LEU A 28 -6.73 15.30 9.59
N ALA A 29 -6.96 16.55 10.00
CA ALA A 29 -5.96 17.62 9.92
C ALA A 29 -4.68 17.28 10.71
N GLN A 30 -4.82 16.72 11.91
CA GLN A 30 -3.68 16.26 12.72
C GLN A 30 -2.88 15.16 12.01
N VAL A 31 -3.57 14.14 11.49
CA VAL A 31 -2.96 13.02 10.76
C VAL A 31 -2.24 13.50 9.50
N LEU A 32 -2.84 14.42 8.73
CA LEU A 32 -2.24 14.97 7.51
C LEU A 32 -1.04 15.89 7.79
N ALA A 33 -0.99 16.49 8.97
CA ALA A 33 0.14 17.29 9.44
C ALA A 33 1.27 16.43 10.05
N SER A 34 1.04 15.13 10.30
CA SER A 34 2.05 14.26 10.90
C SER A 34 3.24 13.97 9.97
N GLY A 35 4.41 13.65 10.53
CA GLY A 35 5.68 13.58 9.81
C GLY A 35 5.62 12.88 8.44
N ARG A 36 5.41 11.55 8.42
CA ARG A 36 5.43 10.75 7.18
C ARG A 36 4.32 11.13 6.19
N LEU A 37 3.17 11.60 6.67
CA LEU A 37 2.07 11.98 5.78
C LEU A 37 2.27 13.39 5.22
N ARG A 38 2.84 14.32 6.00
CA ARG A 38 3.04 15.73 5.61
C ARG A 38 3.77 15.85 4.26
N SER A 39 4.82 15.06 4.07
CA SER A 39 5.63 15.03 2.83
C SER A 39 5.03 14.18 1.71
N ALA A 40 4.12 13.26 2.03
CA ALA A 40 3.52 12.33 1.07
C ALA A 40 2.23 12.90 0.44
N VAL A 41 2.39 13.76 -0.57
CA VAL A 41 1.27 14.46 -1.24
C VAL A 41 0.16 13.50 -1.71
N GLN A 42 0.52 12.37 -2.32
CA GLN A 42 -0.47 11.41 -2.83
C GLN A 42 -1.26 10.75 -1.69
N LEU A 43 -0.60 10.35 -0.60
CA LEU A 43 -1.27 9.76 0.56
C LEU A 43 -2.20 10.75 1.25
N ARG A 44 -1.80 12.03 1.32
CA ARG A 44 -2.66 13.10 1.85
C ARG A 44 -3.91 13.27 1.01
N ARG A 45 -3.78 13.38 -0.31
CA ARG A 45 -4.92 13.47 -1.23
C ARG A 45 -5.82 12.26 -1.13
N PHE A 46 -5.25 11.07 -1.08
CA PHE A 46 -5.99 9.82 -0.91
C PHE A 46 -6.82 9.85 0.37
N LEU A 47 -6.17 10.06 1.53
CA LEU A 47 -6.84 10.00 2.83
C LEU A 47 -7.93 11.08 2.95
N SER A 48 -7.63 12.32 2.54
CA SER A 48 -8.60 13.42 2.58
C SER A 48 -9.82 13.06 1.75
N PHE A 49 -9.61 12.62 0.51
CA PHE A 49 -10.69 12.27 -0.40
C PHE A 49 -11.60 11.17 0.15
N VAL A 50 -11.04 10.09 0.70
CA VAL A 50 -11.88 8.98 1.20
C VAL A 50 -12.62 9.34 2.49
N VAL A 51 -12.05 10.21 3.34
CA VAL A 51 -12.74 10.70 4.55
C VAL A 51 -13.85 11.66 4.16
N GLU A 52 -13.58 12.65 3.29
CA GLU A 52 -14.58 13.60 2.79
C GLU A 52 -15.76 12.91 2.11
N GLU A 53 -15.50 11.93 1.24
CA GLU A 53 -16.57 11.16 0.59
C GLU A 53 -17.34 10.28 1.60
N SER A 54 -16.70 9.86 2.69
CA SER A 54 -17.37 9.11 3.76
C SER A 54 -18.27 10.01 4.61
N LEU A 55 -17.81 11.20 4.98
CA LEU A 55 -18.61 12.22 5.66
C LEU A 55 -19.81 12.65 4.80
N ALA A 56 -19.60 12.75 3.49
CA ALA A 56 -20.67 13.08 2.55
C ALA A 56 -21.63 11.90 2.23
N GLY A 57 -21.57 10.80 2.99
CA GLY A 57 -22.45 9.63 2.84
C GLY A 57 -22.20 8.77 1.59
N ARG A 58 -21.08 8.98 0.89
CA ARG A 58 -20.70 8.26 -0.34
C ARG A 58 -19.60 7.22 -0.13
N GLY A 59 -19.14 7.02 1.11
CA GLY A 59 -18.05 6.10 1.46
C GLY A 59 -18.25 4.66 0.99
N ASP A 60 -19.48 4.13 1.05
CA ASP A 60 -19.80 2.76 0.60
C ASP A 60 -19.67 2.56 -0.91
N LYS A 61 -19.66 3.65 -1.68
CA LYS A 61 -19.56 3.64 -3.14
C LYS A 61 -18.14 3.96 -3.62
N LEU A 62 -17.16 4.05 -2.71
CA LEU A 62 -15.76 4.32 -3.07
C LEU A 62 -15.16 3.15 -3.86
N LYS A 63 -15.05 3.35 -5.17
CA LYS A 63 -14.40 2.43 -6.10
C LYS A 63 -12.98 2.90 -6.43
N ALA A 64 -12.13 1.95 -6.81
CA ALA A 64 -10.75 2.25 -7.21
C ALA A 64 -10.68 3.30 -8.33
N TYR A 65 -11.56 3.18 -9.34
CA TYR A 65 -11.65 4.14 -10.43
C TYR A 65 -11.88 5.59 -9.95
N THR A 66 -12.82 5.79 -9.03
CA THR A 66 -13.15 7.11 -8.48
C THR A 66 -11.97 7.71 -7.74
N ILE A 67 -11.25 6.90 -6.95
CA ILE A 67 -10.07 7.36 -6.21
C ILE A 67 -8.92 7.68 -7.16
N ALA A 68 -8.68 6.85 -8.17
CA ALA A 68 -7.62 7.08 -9.15
C ALA A 68 -7.80 8.41 -9.88
N THR A 69 -9.01 8.68 -10.36
CA THR A 69 -9.32 9.87 -11.16
C THR A 69 -9.43 11.13 -10.30
N ARG A 70 -10.17 11.07 -9.18
CA ARG A 70 -10.46 12.27 -8.37
C ARG A 70 -9.39 12.60 -7.33
N ALA A 71 -8.67 11.61 -6.79
CA ALA A 71 -7.67 11.85 -5.74
C ALA A 71 -6.22 11.74 -6.26
N LEU A 72 -5.96 10.76 -7.12
CA LEU A 72 -4.61 10.47 -7.62
C LEU A 72 -4.30 11.09 -8.98
N GLY A 73 -5.25 11.76 -9.62
CA GLY A 73 -5.06 12.51 -10.86
C GLY A 73 -4.82 11.63 -12.10
N ARG A 74 -5.35 10.40 -12.12
CA ARG A 74 -5.33 9.55 -13.32
C ARG A 74 -6.37 10.00 -14.36
N SER A 75 -6.09 9.66 -15.63
CA SER A 75 -7.03 9.86 -16.75
C SER A 75 -8.30 9.02 -16.60
N SER A 76 -9.36 9.40 -17.32
CA SER A 76 -10.61 8.62 -17.44
C SER A 76 -10.41 7.23 -18.03
N ASP A 77 -9.31 6.99 -18.75
CA ASP A 77 -8.98 5.68 -19.33
C ASP A 77 -8.36 4.71 -18.29
N PHE A 78 -8.36 5.08 -17.01
CA PHE A 78 -7.81 4.27 -15.93
C PHE A 78 -8.55 2.93 -15.79
N ASP A 79 -7.78 1.84 -15.84
CA ASP A 79 -8.26 0.47 -15.64
C ASP A 79 -7.67 -0.11 -14.33
N PRO A 80 -8.49 -0.36 -13.30
CA PRO A 80 -8.02 -0.93 -12.03
C PRO A 80 -7.46 -2.35 -12.14
N GLY A 81 -7.72 -3.05 -13.25
CA GLY A 81 -7.14 -4.37 -13.55
C GLY A 81 -5.72 -4.29 -14.10
N LYS A 82 -5.36 -3.17 -14.75
CA LYS A 82 -4.06 -2.97 -15.41
C LYS A 82 -3.12 -2.08 -14.60
N ASP A 83 -3.65 -1.07 -13.90
CA ASP A 83 -2.86 -0.16 -13.06
C ASP A 83 -3.19 -0.36 -11.57
N PRO A 84 -2.26 -0.92 -10.77
CA PRO A 84 -2.47 -1.20 -9.36
C PRO A 84 -2.30 0.03 -8.45
N ILE A 85 -2.09 1.24 -8.99
CA ILE A 85 -1.75 2.45 -8.21
C ILE A 85 -2.62 2.65 -6.97
N VAL A 86 -3.94 2.48 -7.08
CA VAL A 86 -4.86 2.67 -5.94
C VAL A 86 -4.61 1.63 -4.84
N ARG A 87 -4.33 0.37 -5.23
CA ARG A 87 -4.04 -0.71 -4.28
C ARG A 87 -2.68 -0.51 -3.61
N VAL A 88 -1.70 -0.01 -4.37
CA VAL A 88 -0.36 0.33 -3.86
C VAL A 88 -0.45 1.48 -2.87
N GLU A 89 -1.11 2.59 -3.23
CA GLU A 89 -1.27 3.74 -2.35
C GLU A 89 -2.12 3.41 -1.12
N ALA A 90 -3.16 2.57 -1.25
CA ALA A 90 -3.90 2.09 -0.08
C ALA A 90 -3.02 1.26 0.88
N THR A 91 -2.11 0.44 0.36
CA THR A 91 -1.16 -0.31 1.18
C THR A 91 -0.16 0.62 1.90
N ARG A 92 0.37 1.61 1.17
CA ARG A 92 1.24 2.64 1.75
C ARG A 92 0.53 3.47 2.81
N LEU A 93 -0.73 3.85 2.56
CA LEU A 93 -1.55 4.59 3.51
C LEU A 93 -1.78 3.79 4.80
N ARG A 94 -2.09 2.49 4.70
CA ARG A 94 -2.20 1.62 5.88
C ARG A 94 -0.91 1.62 6.69
N ALA A 95 0.23 1.42 6.04
CA ALA A 95 1.52 1.44 6.72
C ALA A 95 1.82 2.79 7.38
N ALA A 96 1.51 3.90 6.70
CA ALA A 96 1.69 5.25 7.22
C ALA A 96 0.81 5.53 8.44
N LEU A 97 -0.47 5.14 8.41
CA LEU A 97 -1.39 5.27 9.54
C LEU A 97 -0.93 4.42 10.73
N THR A 98 -0.54 3.16 10.50
CA THR A 98 0.01 2.30 11.56
C THR A 98 1.24 2.95 12.21
N ALA A 99 2.15 3.49 11.41
CA ALA A 99 3.36 4.13 11.93
C ALA A 99 3.07 5.45 12.66
N TYR A 100 2.06 6.21 12.22
CA TYR A 100 1.59 7.41 12.92
C TYR A 100 1.00 7.08 14.29
N TYR A 101 0.06 6.13 14.36
CA TYR A 101 -0.61 5.76 15.61
C TYR A 101 0.29 4.98 16.59
N ALA A 102 1.46 4.51 16.14
CA ALA A 102 2.49 3.94 17.02
C ALA A 102 3.31 5.01 17.76
N ASP A 103 3.33 6.25 17.25
CA ASP A 103 4.20 7.34 17.74
C ASP A 103 3.44 8.66 17.92
N GLU A 104 3.56 9.62 17.00
CA GLU A 104 2.93 10.96 17.09
C GLU A 104 1.42 10.90 17.43
N GLY A 105 0.71 9.91 16.89
CA GLY A 105 -0.73 9.72 17.07
C GLY A 105 -1.12 8.74 18.19
N ARG A 106 -0.19 8.31 19.06
CA ARG A 106 -0.46 7.28 20.07
C ARG A 106 -1.66 7.62 20.94
N ASP A 107 -1.78 8.88 21.34
CA ASP A 107 -2.82 9.37 22.23
C ASP A 107 -3.98 10.08 21.52
N ALA A 108 -4.07 9.92 20.19
CA ALA A 108 -5.21 10.41 19.42
C ALA A 108 -6.51 9.74 19.88
N LEU A 109 -7.53 10.57 20.16
CA LEU A 109 -8.88 10.14 20.51
C LEU A 109 -9.58 9.43 19.34
N LEU A 110 -9.39 9.92 18.11
CA LEU A 110 -9.93 9.30 16.91
C LEU A 110 -8.83 8.63 16.10
N ARG A 111 -9.09 7.39 15.68
CA ARG A 111 -8.18 6.60 14.85
C ARG A 111 -8.83 6.21 13.53
N PHE A 112 -8.09 6.41 12.43
CA PHE A 112 -8.50 5.98 11.10
C PHE A 112 -7.92 4.61 10.78
N HIS A 113 -8.80 3.68 10.40
CA HIS A 113 -8.44 2.34 9.97
C HIS A 113 -8.85 2.12 8.51
N MET A 114 -7.90 1.65 7.70
CA MET A 114 -8.14 1.30 6.30
C MET A 114 -8.17 -0.22 6.16
N LEU A 115 -9.36 -0.81 6.07
CA LEU A 115 -9.51 -2.28 5.95
C LEU A 115 -9.00 -2.82 4.61
N PRO A 116 -8.47 -4.05 4.55
CA PRO A 116 -8.22 -4.74 3.29
C PRO A 116 -9.52 -4.88 2.48
N GLY A 117 -9.45 -4.73 1.16
CA GLY A 117 -10.60 -4.88 0.26
C GLY A 117 -11.61 -3.72 0.28
N SER A 118 -11.51 -2.81 1.24
CA SER A 118 -12.30 -1.57 1.29
C SER A 118 -11.42 -0.34 1.17
N TYR A 119 -11.99 0.72 0.59
CA TYR A 119 -11.39 2.06 0.60
C TYR A 119 -12.12 3.02 1.55
N ARG A 120 -13.21 2.57 2.18
CA ARG A 120 -13.91 3.34 3.20
C ARG A 120 -13.07 3.30 4.49
N PRO A 121 -12.65 4.46 5.03
CA PRO A 121 -12.02 4.52 6.34
C PRO A 121 -13.04 4.17 7.43
N LEU A 122 -12.62 3.37 8.39
CA LEU A 122 -13.31 3.22 9.66
C LEU A 122 -12.73 4.21 10.66
N VAL A 123 -13.61 4.85 11.41
CA VAL A 123 -13.25 5.77 12.48
C VAL A 123 -13.53 5.07 13.80
N GLU A 124 -12.49 4.90 14.60
CA GLU A 124 -12.58 4.32 15.95
C GLU A 124 -12.37 5.44 16.97
N LEU A 125 -13.27 5.54 17.94
CA LEU A 125 -13.09 6.38 19.12
C LEU A 125 -12.34 5.57 20.18
N ARG A 126 -11.16 6.03 20.56
CA ARG A 126 -10.41 5.48 21.68
C ARG A 126 -11.12 5.84 22.96
N ASP A 127 -11.46 4.83 23.74
CA ASP A 127 -12.01 5.02 25.07
C ASP A 127 -10.90 5.60 25.98
N ALA A 128 -11.03 6.88 26.34
CA ALA A 128 -10.03 7.60 27.13
C ALA A 128 -10.07 7.26 28.64
N LEU A 129 -10.94 6.33 29.05
CA LEU A 129 -11.16 5.95 30.45
C LEU A 129 -10.20 4.87 30.99
N SER A 130 -9.05 4.64 30.35
CA SER A 130 -7.93 3.98 31.04
C SER A 130 -7.19 4.99 31.91
N ILE A 131 -7.87 5.50 32.95
CA ILE A 131 -7.18 6.08 34.10
C ILE A 131 -6.38 4.91 34.69
N THR A 132 -5.06 4.95 34.57
CA THR A 132 -4.19 4.14 35.41
C THR A 132 -4.40 4.64 36.84
N VAL A 133 -5.45 4.14 37.49
CA VAL A 133 -5.49 4.16 38.95
C VAL A 133 -4.35 3.24 39.34
N VAL A 134 -3.18 3.82 39.57
CA VAL A 134 -2.22 3.23 40.50
C VAL A 134 -3.01 3.20 41.80
N GLU A 135 -3.67 2.06 42.04
CA GLU A 135 -4.27 1.75 43.31
C GLU A 135 -3.09 1.61 44.27
N ALA A 136 -2.65 2.75 44.79
CA ALA A 136 -1.86 2.81 46.00
C ALA A 136 -2.80 2.33 47.11
N THR A 137 -2.99 1.01 47.18
CA THR A 137 -3.67 0.34 48.28
C THR A 137 -2.94 0.76 49.56
N PRO A 138 -3.59 1.47 50.49
CA PRO A 138 -3.04 1.71 51.81
C PRO A 138 -2.82 0.34 52.46
N GLN A 139 -1.58 0.10 52.89
CA GLN A 139 -1.16 -1.08 53.61
C GLN A 139 -2.08 -1.32 54.82
N PHE A 140 -2.91 -2.36 54.74
CA PHE A 140 -3.50 -2.99 55.91
C PHE A 140 -2.93 -4.41 56.01
N LEU A 141 -1.86 -4.53 56.78
CA LEU A 141 -1.28 -5.81 57.20
C LEU A 141 -1.98 -6.22 58.52
N PRO A 142 -2.56 -7.42 58.59
CA PRO A 142 -2.36 -8.25 59.78
C PRO A 142 -1.94 -9.69 59.47
N PRO A 143 -1.45 -10.44 60.46
CA PRO A 143 -0.24 -11.26 60.34
C PRO A 143 -0.49 -12.74 60.02
N GLU A 144 0.51 -13.31 59.33
CA GLU A 144 1.09 -14.64 59.55
C GLU A 144 0.22 -15.90 59.37
N ALA A 145 0.39 -16.57 58.22
CA ALA A 145 0.28 -18.03 58.10
C ALA A 145 1.09 -18.54 56.88
N GLU A 146 2.33 -18.95 57.18
CA GLU A 146 3.20 -19.98 56.57
C GLU A 146 3.61 -20.00 55.07
N PRO A 147 4.86 -20.46 54.79
CA PRO A 147 5.54 -20.28 53.51
C PRO A 147 5.33 -21.49 52.60
N ALA A 148 4.44 -21.37 51.61
CA ALA A 148 4.41 -22.30 50.49
C ALA A 148 5.36 -21.79 49.39
N ALA A 149 6.45 -22.54 49.19
CA ALA A 149 7.51 -22.28 48.22
C ALA A 149 6.97 -21.92 46.82
N VAL A 150 7.26 -20.69 46.39
CA VAL A 150 7.02 -20.25 45.02
C VAL A 150 8.14 -20.83 44.15
N ALA A 151 7.79 -21.80 43.31
CA ALA A 151 8.65 -22.31 42.25
C ALA A 151 9.12 -21.15 41.34
N PRO A 152 10.35 -21.19 40.79
CA PRO A 152 10.83 -20.13 39.92
C PRO A 152 9.94 -20.06 38.67
N VAL A 153 9.21 -18.96 38.54
CA VAL A 153 8.53 -18.58 37.30
C VAL A 153 9.59 -18.50 36.22
N ALA A 154 9.58 -19.49 35.33
CA ALA A 154 10.42 -19.52 34.16
C ALA A 154 10.25 -18.21 33.38
N ALA A 155 11.34 -17.45 33.28
CA ALA A 155 11.44 -16.25 32.48
C ALA A 155 10.98 -16.56 31.04
N LEU A 156 9.96 -15.85 30.59
CA LEU A 156 9.53 -15.88 29.19
C LEU A 156 10.67 -15.33 28.30
N PRO A 157 10.95 -15.95 27.14
CA PRO A 157 12.09 -15.60 26.30
C PRO A 157 11.99 -14.21 25.67
N ASP A 158 13.13 -13.51 25.64
CA ASP A 158 13.32 -12.15 25.19
C ASP A 158 12.87 -11.88 23.73
N ARG A 159 12.24 -10.71 23.55
CA ARG A 159 11.74 -10.12 22.28
C ARG A 159 12.75 -10.04 21.13
N THR A 160 14.03 -10.29 21.37
CA THR A 160 15.13 -10.16 20.42
C THR A 160 15.17 -11.28 19.38
N GLN A 161 14.59 -12.45 19.66
CA GLN A 161 14.56 -13.57 18.70
C GLN A 161 13.56 -13.38 17.56
N ARG A 162 12.54 -12.52 17.72
CA ARG A 162 11.59 -12.24 16.64
C ARG A 162 12.18 -11.36 15.55
N LEU A 163 13.17 -10.52 15.86
CA LEU A 163 13.85 -9.64 14.89
C LEU A 163 14.82 -10.40 13.95
N ALA A 164 15.44 -11.48 14.44
CA ALA A 164 16.35 -12.31 13.64
C ALA A 164 15.63 -13.03 12.48
N LEU A 165 14.37 -13.42 12.68
CA LEU A 165 13.55 -14.06 11.64
C LEU A 165 13.14 -13.11 10.50
N TRP A 166 13.06 -11.79 10.75
CA TRP A 166 12.75 -10.81 9.69
C TRP A 166 13.95 -10.50 8.79
N MET A 167 15.18 -10.60 9.31
CA MET A 167 16.40 -10.34 8.54
C MET A 167 16.73 -11.46 7.54
N ALA A 168 16.37 -12.71 7.84
CA ALA A 168 16.57 -13.85 6.93
C ALA A 168 15.61 -13.82 5.71
N GLY A 169 14.38 -13.30 5.89
CA GLY A 169 13.40 -13.18 4.80
C GLY A 169 13.71 -12.05 3.81
N ALA A 170 14.33 -10.96 4.26
CA ALA A 170 14.64 -9.79 3.42
C ALA A 170 15.74 -10.07 2.38
N ALA A 171 16.70 -10.95 2.68
CA ALA A 171 17.77 -11.30 1.74
C ALA A 171 17.27 -12.12 0.53
N LEU A 172 16.20 -12.89 0.70
CA LEU A 172 15.62 -13.73 -0.35
C LEU A 172 14.74 -12.92 -1.33
N ALA A 173 14.18 -11.78 -0.89
CA ALA A 173 13.37 -10.90 -1.74
C ALA A 173 14.21 -9.99 -2.67
N CYS A 174 15.42 -9.60 -2.26
CA CYS A 174 16.31 -8.77 -3.10
C CYS A 174 16.92 -9.52 -4.29
N SER A 175 17.08 -10.86 -4.22
CA SER A 175 17.66 -11.64 -5.32
C SER A 175 16.71 -11.77 -6.52
N VAL A 176 15.40 -11.87 -6.27
CA VAL A 176 14.39 -12.02 -7.33
C VAL A 176 14.17 -10.73 -8.13
N ILE A 177 14.31 -9.57 -7.48
CA ILE A 177 14.18 -8.25 -8.12
C ILE A 177 15.40 -7.94 -9.00
N SER A 178 16.59 -8.39 -8.60
CA SER A 178 17.84 -8.14 -9.34
C SER A 178 17.93 -8.94 -10.65
N ALA A 179 17.45 -10.19 -10.65
CA ALA A 179 17.41 -11.02 -11.87
C ALA A 179 16.40 -10.50 -12.91
N GLY A 180 15.26 -9.95 -12.47
CA GLY A 180 14.24 -9.38 -13.35
C GLY A 180 14.71 -8.13 -14.11
N LEU A 181 15.48 -7.25 -13.46
CA LEU A 181 16.01 -6.04 -14.09
C LEU A 181 17.12 -6.34 -15.12
N LEU A 182 17.99 -7.31 -14.83
CA LEU A 182 19.01 -7.75 -15.80
C LEU A 182 18.38 -8.43 -17.02
N GLY A 183 17.40 -9.30 -16.81
CA GLY A 183 16.68 -9.96 -17.90
C GLY A 183 15.91 -8.99 -18.80
N TYR A 184 15.28 -7.96 -18.20
CA TYR A 184 14.59 -6.91 -18.96
C TYR A 184 15.56 -6.06 -19.78
N GLY A 185 16.73 -5.71 -19.22
CA GLY A 185 17.77 -4.96 -19.94
C GLY A 185 18.29 -5.70 -21.17
N ILE A 186 18.55 -7.01 -21.05
CA ILE A 186 19.00 -7.85 -22.17
C ILE A 186 17.91 -7.96 -23.26
N HIS A 187 16.65 -8.08 -22.87
CA HIS A 187 15.53 -8.16 -23.81
C HIS A 187 15.36 -6.85 -24.61
N VAL A 188 15.49 -5.69 -23.97
CA VAL A 188 15.38 -4.38 -24.63
C VAL A 188 16.54 -4.13 -25.59
N LEU A 189 17.76 -4.52 -25.23
CA LEU A 189 18.92 -4.39 -26.12
C LEU A 189 18.83 -5.31 -27.34
N ASN A 190 18.19 -6.48 -27.21
CA ASN A 190 17.97 -7.38 -28.35
C ASN A 190 16.95 -6.82 -29.37
N GLN A 191 15.96 -6.06 -28.92
CA GLN A 191 14.95 -5.44 -29.80
C GLN A 191 15.53 -4.39 -30.74
N HIS A 192 16.62 -3.71 -30.35
CA HIS A 192 17.28 -2.71 -31.20
C HIS A 192 18.06 -3.37 -32.36
N LYS A 193 18.73 -4.50 -32.12
CA LYS A 193 19.56 -5.16 -33.14
C LYS A 193 18.75 -5.76 -34.30
N VAL A 194 17.49 -6.14 -34.06
CA VAL A 194 16.59 -6.68 -35.10
C VAL A 194 16.07 -5.58 -36.05
N ARG A 195 15.95 -4.32 -35.60
CA ARG A 195 15.50 -3.20 -36.45
C ARG A 195 16.57 -2.73 -37.44
N ASP A 196 17.85 -2.88 -37.10
CA ASP A 196 18.94 -2.40 -37.96
C ASP A 196 19.21 -3.33 -39.16
N HIS A 197 18.81 -4.60 -39.11
CA HIS A 197 19.00 -5.55 -40.21
C HIS A 197 17.93 -5.49 -41.31
N VAL A 198 16.78 -4.83 -41.07
CA VAL A 198 15.69 -4.73 -42.07
C VAL A 198 15.89 -3.55 -43.03
N VAL A 199 16.76 -2.59 -42.72
CA VAL A 199 16.93 -1.33 -43.48
C VAL A 199 18.12 -1.35 -44.46
N SER A 200 18.84 -2.46 -44.59
CA SER A 200 20.07 -2.54 -45.40
C SER A 200 19.99 -3.52 -46.58
N ASP A 201 18.92 -3.49 -47.38
CA ASP A 201 18.94 -4.10 -48.72
C ASP A 201 18.90 -3.02 -49.82
N PRO A 202 20.06 -2.63 -50.40
CA PRO A 202 20.12 -1.63 -51.45
C PRO A 202 20.00 -2.21 -52.88
N ARG A 203 19.53 -3.45 -53.10
CA ARG A 203 19.48 -4.06 -54.44
C ARG A 203 18.16 -3.90 -55.22
N GLY A 204 17.37 -2.86 -54.91
CA GLY A 204 16.08 -2.63 -55.56
C GLY A 204 16.02 -1.52 -56.63
N ALA A 205 17.08 -0.75 -56.86
CA ALA A 205 16.97 0.49 -57.62
C ALA A 205 18.18 0.78 -58.53
N ALA A 206 18.37 0.00 -59.58
CA ALA A 206 19.08 0.43 -60.79
C ALA A 206 18.72 -0.54 -61.93
N ALA A 207 17.81 -0.12 -62.81
CA ALA A 207 18.17 0.42 -64.13
C ALA A 207 17.91 -0.61 -65.23
N GLU A 208 16.62 -0.67 -65.58
CA GLU A 208 16.10 -1.12 -66.86
C GLU A 208 16.62 -0.20 -67.97
N THR A 209 17.49 -0.69 -68.84
CA THR A 209 17.73 -0.11 -70.18
C THR A 209 17.69 -1.21 -71.23
N ARG A 210 16.61 -1.19 -72.00
CA ARG A 210 16.34 -1.97 -73.23
C ARG A 210 17.19 -1.39 -74.41
N PRO A 211 17.14 -1.94 -75.63
CA PRO A 211 18.00 -3.01 -76.16
C PRO A 211 18.80 -2.58 -77.42
N ALA A 212 19.73 -3.41 -77.89
CA ALA A 212 20.13 -3.43 -79.31
C ALA A 212 20.60 -4.84 -79.75
N PRO A 213 20.05 -5.39 -80.85
CA PRO A 213 20.53 -6.62 -81.46
C PRO A 213 21.55 -6.28 -82.56
N GLY A 214 22.68 -7.01 -82.63
CA GLY A 214 23.63 -6.75 -83.71
C GLY A 214 24.91 -7.56 -83.69
N ALA A 215 24.88 -8.65 -84.48
CA ALA A 215 25.98 -9.10 -85.34
C ALA A 215 27.12 -9.96 -84.71
N PRO A 216 27.90 -10.69 -85.55
CA PRO A 216 28.01 -12.15 -85.44
C PRO A 216 29.45 -12.70 -85.44
N ALA A 217 29.54 -14.03 -85.39
CA ALA A 217 30.59 -14.89 -85.96
C ALA A 217 32.00 -14.87 -85.31
N LEU A 218 32.47 -16.09 -84.99
CA LEU A 218 33.72 -16.73 -85.44
C LEU A 218 33.91 -17.98 -84.56
N ALA A 219 33.77 -19.20 -85.13
CA ALA A 219 34.89 -20.08 -85.50
C ALA A 219 35.80 -20.35 -84.28
N THR A 220 35.98 -21.57 -83.77
CA THR A 220 36.68 -22.75 -84.29
C THR A 220 36.74 -23.70 -83.06
N ARG A 221 36.74 -25.03 -83.07
CA ARG A 221 37.15 -26.08 -83.99
C ARG A 221 36.57 -27.40 -83.45
#